data_AF-A0A803QPL3-F1
#
_entry.id   AF-A0A803QPL3-F1
#
_cell.length_a   1.000
_cell.length_b   1.000
_cell.length_c   1.000
_cell.angle_alpha   90.00
_cell.angle_beta   90.00
_cell.angle_gamma   90.00
#
_symmetry.space_group_name_H-M   'P 1'
#
loop_
_entity.id
_entity.type
_entity.pdbx_description
1 polymer ?
#
loop_
_entity_poly.entity_id
_entity_poly.type
_entity_poly.pdbx_seq_one_letter_code
_entity_poly.pdbx_strand_id
1 'polypeptide(L)' 'MFALLVKEELQFWPEQSTRQRSWLTIPEAMERCRHQWMRMALEEGFLKWHEDTSKGENNLISSDLSLEQD' A
#
# COMPACT_ATOMS: atom_id res chain seq x y z
N MET A 1 -8.44 7.52 2.34
CA MET A 1 -8.20 6.16 2.87
C MET A 1 -6.95 6.22 3.73
N PHE A 2 -6.87 5.52 4.87
CA PHE A 2 -5.69 5.53 5.74
C PHE A 2 -5.01 4.15 5.70
N ALA A 3 -3.82 4.06 5.11
CA ALA A 3 -3.01 2.86 5.16
C ALA A 3 -2.42 2.70 6.57
N LEU A 4 -2.62 1.53 7.18
CA LEU A 4 -1.99 1.22 8.45
C LEU A 4 -0.58 0.68 8.19
N LEU A 5 0.42 1.28 8.84
CA LEU A 5 1.75 0.71 8.90
C LEU A 5 1.75 -0.41 9.95
N VAL A 6 1.70 -1.64 9.47
CA VAL A 6 1.69 -2.83 10.32
C VAL A 6 3.11 -3.09 10.81
N LYS A 7 3.32 -3.06 12.13
CA LYS A 7 4.63 -3.29 12.76
C LYS A 7 4.84 -4.72 13.23
N GLU A 8 3.75 -5.40 13.59
CA GLU A 8 3.77 -6.77 14.06
C GLU A 8 2.53 -7.52 13.57
N GLU A 9 2.69 -8.82 13.35
CA GLU A 9 1.59 -9.74 13.09
C GLU A 9 1.56 -10.80 14.18
N LEU A 10 0.45 -10.88 14.91
CA LEU A 10 0.29 -11.87 15.98
C LEU A 10 0.08 -13.27 15.38
N GLN A 11 0.84 -14.24 15.89
CA GLN A 11 0.68 -15.65 15.51
C GLN A 11 -0.73 -16.17 15.85
N PHE A 12 -1.31 -15.70 16.95
CA PHE A 12 -2.65 -16.08 17.37
C PHE A 12 -3.61 -14.88 17.27
N TRP A 13 -4.77 -15.08 16.66
CA TRP A 13 -5.79 -14.05 16.49
C TRP A 13 -7.21 -14.61 16.64
N PRO A 14 -8.21 -13.80 17.05
CA PRO A 14 -9.49 -14.30 17.54
C PRO A 14 -10.25 -15.21 16.55
N GLU A 15 -10.21 -14.93 15.25
CA GLU A 15 -11.00 -15.67 14.25
C GLU A 15 -10.20 -16.74 13.49
N GLN A 16 -8.96 -17.03 13.89
CA GLN A 16 -8.06 -17.96 13.18
C GLN A 16 -8.61 -19.39 13.01
N SER A 17 -9.54 -19.80 13.87
CA SER A 17 -10.17 -21.12 13.81
C SER A 17 -11.18 -21.24 12.67
N THR A 18 -11.70 -20.11 12.16
CA THR A 18 -12.78 -20.08 11.17
C THR A 18 -12.41 -19.34 9.89
N ARG A 19 -11.27 -18.62 9.90
CA ARG A 19 -10.82 -17.79 8.78
C ARG A 19 -9.33 -17.97 8.56
N GLN A 20 -8.94 -17.84 7.29
CA GLN A 20 -7.54 -17.78 6.90
C GLN A 20 -7.13 -16.31 6.73
N ARG A 21 -5.88 -16.01 7.09
CA ARG A 21 -5.26 -14.70 6.90
C ARG A 21 -4.01 -14.87 6.05
N SER A 22 -3.86 -14.00 5.05
CA SER A 22 -2.70 -13.96 4.16
C SER A 22 -2.44 -12.52 3.74
N TRP A 23 -1.17 -12.14 3.66
CA TRP A 23 -0.78 -10.90 3.00
C TRP A 23 -0.90 -11.05 1.49
N LEU A 24 -1.39 -10.01 0.84
CA LEU A 24 -1.53 -9.95 -0.61
C LEU A 24 -1.03 -8.59 -1.07
N THR A 25 -0.45 -8.57 -2.25
CA THR A 25 -0.24 -7.32 -2.99
C THR A 25 -1.58 -6.74 -3.41
N ILE A 26 -1.60 -5.45 -3.75
CA ILE A 26 -2.82 -4.78 -4.21
C ILE A 26 -3.42 -5.48 -5.46
N PRO A 27 -2.64 -5.84 -6.51
CA PRO A 27 -3.16 -6.60 -7.65
C PRO A 27 -3.80 -7.94 -7.26
N GLU A 28 -3.14 -8.75 -6.44
CA GLU A 28 -3.67 -10.04 -5.99
C GLU A 28 -4.98 -9.89 -5.18
N ALA A 29 -5.08 -8.83 -4.37
CA ALA A 29 -6.30 -8.54 -3.63
C ALA A 29 -7.45 -8.17 -4.57
N MET A 30 -7.21 -7.37 -5.61
CA MET A 30 -8.23 -6.96 -6.59
C MET A 30 -8.84 -8.17 -7.34
N GLU A 31 -8.01 -9.15 -7.71
CA GLU A 31 -8.47 -10.39 -8.36
C GLU A 31 -9.44 -11.17 -7.47
N ARG A 32 -9.21 -11.16 -6.14
CA ARG A 32 -10.03 -11.86 -5.15
C ARG A 32 -11.25 -11.07 -4.69
N CYS A 33 -11.29 -9.75 -4.92
CA CYS A 33 -12.44 -8.93 -4.56
C CYS A 33 -13.68 -9.33 -5.35
N ARG A 34 -14.78 -9.64 -4.64
CA ARG A 34 -16.08 -9.97 -5.24
C ARG A 34 -16.80 -8.74 -5.81
N HIS A 35 -16.60 -7.58 -5.19
CA HIS A 35 -17.37 -6.38 -5.50
C HIS A 35 -16.52 -5.34 -6.24
N GLN A 36 -17.09 -4.76 -7.30
CA GLN A 36 -16.41 -3.77 -8.14
C GLN A 36 -15.93 -2.56 -7.34
N TRP A 37 -16.73 -2.06 -6.39
CA TRP A 37 -16.36 -0.91 -5.57
C TRP A 37 -15.10 -1.17 -4.74
N MET A 38 -14.87 -2.40 -4.30
CA MET A 38 -13.70 -2.78 -3.50
C MET A 38 -12.44 -2.80 -4.36
N ARG A 39 -12.55 -3.29 -5.60
CA ARG A 39 -11.46 -3.21 -6.59
C ARG A 39 -11.08 -1.77 -6.88
N MET A 40 -12.08 -0.92 -7.12
CA MET A 40 -11.84 0.51 -7.36
C MET A 40 -11.20 1.20 -6.16
N ALA A 41 -11.61 0.87 -4.93
CA ALA A 41 -11.00 1.42 -3.73
C ALA A 41 -9.51 1.01 -3.57
N LEU A 42 -9.16 -0.21 -3.99
CA LEU A 42 -7.78 -0.69 -4.01
C LEU A 42 -6.93 -0.01 -5.10
N GLU A 43 -7.45 0.06 -6.32
CA GLU A 43 -6.78 0.67 -7.47
C GLU A 43 -6.60 2.18 -7.30
N GLU A 44 -7.71 2.91 -7.14
CA GLU A 44 -7.72 4.37 -7.09
C GLU A 44 -7.23 4.90 -5.74
N GLY A 45 -7.55 4.18 -4.65
CA GLY A 45 -7.30 4.65 -3.30
C GLY A 45 -5.93 4.30 -2.73
N PHE A 46 -5.35 3.17 -3.13
CA PHE A 46 -4.08 2.69 -2.59
C PHE A 46 -2.97 2.56 -3.62
N LEU A 47 -3.24 1.96 -4.80
CA LEU A 47 -2.20 1.76 -5.80
C LEU A 47 -1.69 3.09 -6.35
N LYS A 48 -2.60 3.97 -6.79
CA LYS A 48 -2.24 5.30 -7.29
C LYS A 48 -1.58 6.16 -6.21
N TRP A 49 -2.13 6.15 -4.99
CA TRP A 49 -1.56 6.87 -3.85
C TRP A 49 -0.11 6.43 -3.55
N HIS A 50 0.18 5.13 -3.63
CA HIS A 50 1.52 4.60 -3.43
C HIS A 50 2.49 5.09 -4.53
N GLU A 51 2.06 5.05 -5.80
CA GLU A 51 2.88 5.55 -6.92
C GLU A 51 3.19 7.05 -6.81
N ASP A 52 2.22 7.86 -6.39
CA ASP A 52 2.39 9.30 -6.25
C ASP A 52 3.35 9.65 -5.11
N THR A 53 3.32 8.87 -4.02
CA THR A 53 4.27 9.02 -2.90
C THR A 53 5.70 8.71 -3.36
N SER A 54 5.90 7.66 -4.15
CA SER A 54 7.22 7.31 -4.68
C SER A 54 7.75 8.34 -5.71
N LYS A 55 6.88 9.00 -6.48
CA LYS A 55 7.30 10.05 -7.42
C LYS A 55 7.69 11.35 -6.70
N GLY A 56 7.02 11.69 -5.60
CA GLY A 56 7.34 12.84 -4.78
C GLY A 56 8.73 12.77 -4.13
N GLU A 57 9.12 11.60 -3.63
CA GLU A 57 10.43 11.38 -3.01
C GLU A 57 11.59 11.50 -4.00
N ASN A 58 11.42 10.98 -5.22
CA ASN A 58 12.44 11.08 -6.27
C ASN A 58 12.68 12.54 -6.72
N ASN A 59 11.65 13.39 -6.69
CA ASN A 59 11.79 14.81 -7.04
C ASN A 59 12.46 15.64 -5.93
N LEU A 60 12.30 15.28 -4.65
CA LEU A 60 12.98 15.96 -3.54
C LEU A 60 14.49 15.65 -3.49
N ILE A 61 14.88 14.43 -3.85
CA ILE A 61 16.30 14.03 -3.95
C ILE A 61 16.98 14.76 -5.13
N SER A 62 16.26 15.00 -6.22
CA SER A 62 16.81 15.73 -7.39
C SER A 62 17.07 17.22 -7.10
N SER A 63 16.31 17.85 -6.20
CA SER A 63 16.51 19.27 -5.86
C SER A 63 17.66 19.52 -4.87
N ASP A 64 17.97 18.55 -4.02
CA ASP A 64 19.02 18.68 -2.99
C ASP A 64 20.44 18.49 -3.57
N LEU A 65 20.57 17.71 -4.65
CA LEU A 65 21.84 17.50 -5.36
C LEU A 65 22.26 18.66 -6.28
N SER A 66 21.50 19.76 -6.32
CA SER A 66 21.80 20.92 -7.18
C SER A 66 22.48 22.10 -6.45
N LEU A 67 22.73 22.00 -5.13
CA LEU A 67 23.28 23.11 -4.32
C LEU A 67 24.72 22.94 -3.85
N GLU A 68 25.42 21.88 -4.27
CA GLU A 68 26.82 21.64 -3.91
C GLU A 68 27.71 21.75 -5.16
N GLN A 69 27.81 22.95 -5.72
CA GLN A 69 28.93 23.35 -6.59
C GLN A 69 29.02 24.88 -6.68
N ASP A 70 29.70 25.48 -5.71
CA ASP A 70 30.44 26.75 -5.83
C ASP A 70 31.67 26.72 -4.91
#